data_AF-A0A1W1CYY7-F1
#
_entry.id   AF-A0A1W1CYY7-F1
#
_cell.length_a   1.000
_cell.length_b   1.000
_cell.length_c   1.000
_cell.angle_alpha   90.00
_cell.angle_beta   90.00
_cell.angle_gamma   90.00
#
_symmetry.space_group_name_H-M   'P 1'
#
loop_
_entity.id
_entity.type
_entity.pdbx_description
1 polymer ?
#
loop_
_entity_poly.entity_id
_entity_poly.type
_entity_poly.pdbx_seq_one_letter_code
_entity_poly.pdbx_strand_id
1 'polypeptide(L)' 'MLEVHKHERGLCGVYTHEIAETKVMQVTRRAKESGFPLKATMEEE' A
#
# COMPACT_ATOMS: atom_id res chain seq x y z
N MET A 1 -9.37 -2.49 -5.63
CA MET A 1 -9.00 -1.42 -6.59
C MET A 1 -10.11 -0.40 -6.74
N LEU A 2 -11.30 -0.77 -7.22
CA LEU A 2 -12.41 0.18 -7.42
C LEU A 2 -12.78 0.97 -6.16
N GLU A 3 -12.62 0.38 -4.97
CA GLU A 3 -12.79 1.07 -3.70
C GLU A 3 -11.83 2.26 -3.53
N VAL A 4 -10.53 2.03 -3.72
CA VAL A 4 -9.48 3.07 -3.71
C VAL A 4 -9.75 4.13 -4.77
N HIS A 5 -10.21 3.73 -5.96
CA HIS A 5 -10.53 4.67 -7.03
C HIS A 5 -11.70 5.59 -6.67
N LYS A 6 -12.71 5.09 -5.94
CA LYS A 6 -13.90 5.85 -5.54
C LYS A 6 -13.74 6.62 -4.24
N HIS A 7 -12.88 6.17 -3.33
CA HIS A 7 -12.75 6.70 -1.96
C HIS A 7 -11.33 7.16 -1.63
N GLU A 8 -10.46 7.30 -2.63
CA GLU A 8 -9.05 7.75 -2.56
C GLU A 8 -8.09 6.82 -1.79
N ARG A 9 -8.62 5.97 -0.91
CA ARG A 9 -7.90 4.99 -0.09
C ARG A 9 -8.72 3.71 0.05
N GLY A 10 -8.06 2.64 0.50
CA GLY A 10 -8.72 1.36 0.75
C GLY A 10 -7.79 0.42 1.51
N LEU A 11 -8.39 -0.50 2.27
CA LEU A 11 -7.65 -1.47 3.06
C LEU A 11 -7.11 -2.58 2.14
N CYS A 12 -5.79 -2.73 2.12
CA CYS A 12 -5.14 -3.79 1.36
C CYS A 12 -5.07 -5.13 2.15
N GLY A 13 -5.04 -5.06 3.47
CA GLY A 13 -4.99 -6.21 4.38
C GLY A 13 -4.45 -5.83 5.75
N VAL A 14 -4.69 -6.70 6.74
CA VAL A 14 -4.22 -6.57 8.13
C VAL A 14 -3.10 -7.58 8.37
N TYR A 15 -1.99 -7.12 8.94
CA TYR A 15 -0.78 -7.92 9.16
C TYR A 15 -0.09 -7.51 10.47
N THR A 16 0.84 -8.34 10.96
CA THR A 16 1.78 -7.91 11.99
C THR A 16 2.66 -6.78 11.46
N HIS A 17 3.18 -5.94 12.37
CA HIS A 17 3.94 -4.73 12.02
C HIS A 17 5.04 -4.98 10.98
N GLU A 18 5.91 -5.97 11.21
CA GLU A 18 7.03 -6.29 10.31
C GLU A 18 6.58 -6.72 8.91
N ILE A 19 5.45 -7.45 8.82
CA ILE A 19 4.87 -7.89 7.55
C ILE A 19 4.22 -6.70 6.82
N ALA A 20 3.53 -5.82 7.54
CA ALA A 20 2.93 -4.60 6.98
C ALA A 20 4.02 -3.68 6.41
N GLU A 21 5.09 -3.44 7.17
CA GLU A 21 6.24 -2.63 6.76
C GLU A 21 6.89 -3.19 5.48
N THR A 22 7.15 -4.50 5.47
CA THR A 22 7.74 -5.18 4.31
C THR A 22 6.85 -5.03 3.06
N LYS A 23 5.53 -5.18 3.20
CA LYS A 23 4.58 -5.04 2.08
C LYS A 23 4.52 -3.61 1.57
N VAL A 24 4.49 -2.61 2.45
CA VAL A 24 4.52 -1.18 2.08
C VAL A 24 5.78 -0.87 1.27
N MET A 25 6.95 -1.34 1.73
CA MET A 25 8.22 -1.15 1.03
C MET A 25 8.20 -1.80 -0.37
N GLN A 26 7.75 -3.06 -0.48
CA GLN A 26 7.71 -3.78 -1.74
C GLN A 26 6.80 -3.11 -2.78
N VAL A 27 5.59 -2.70 -2.38
CA VAL A 27 4.63 -2.03 -3.28
C VAL A 27 5.19 -0.69 -3.73
N THR A 28 5.71 0.11 -2.80
CA THR A 28 6.29 1.43 -3.10
C THR A 28 7.48 1.30 -4.06
N ARG A 29 8.35 0.31 -3.86
CA ARG A 29 9.50 0.07 -4.74
C ARG A 29 9.05 -0.30 -6.15
N ARG A 30 8.15 -1.27 -6.28
CA ARG A 30 7.62 -1.70 -7.59
C ARG A 30 6.92 -0.58 -8.35
N ALA A 31 6.15 0.25 -7.65
CA ALA A 31 5.50 1.40 -8.26
C ALA A 31 6.52 2.38 -8.85
N LYS A 32 7.55 2.73 -8.07
CA LYS A 32 8.64 3.61 -8.52
C LYS A 32 9.43 3.03 -9.69
N GLU A 33 9.82 1.75 -9.60
CA GLU A 33 10.53 1.03 -10.68
C GLU A 33 9.71 1.03 -11.99
N SER A 34 8.38 1.02 -11.88
CA SER A 34 7.47 1.05 -13.02
C SER A 34 7.08 2.47 -13.48
N GLY A 35 7.61 3.52 -12.84
CA GLY A 35 7.31 4.91 -13.19
C GLY A 35 5.95 5.43 -12.72
N PHE A 36 5.30 4.78 -11.75
CA PHE A 36 3.98 5.15 -11.25
C PHE A 36 4.03 5.82 -9.87
N PRO A 37 3.14 6.79 -9.59
CA PRO A 37 3.11 7.54 -8.32
C PRO A 37 2.31 6.84 -7.21
N LEU A 38 2.09 5.53 -7.27
CA LEU A 38 1.26 4.80 -6.30
C LEU A 38 1.84 4.94 -4.88
N LYS A 39 0.98 5.28 -3.92
CA LYS A 39 1.31 5.38 -2.50
C LYS A 39 0.72 4.20 -1.72
N ALA A 40 1.54 3.57 -0.89
CA ALA A 40 1.12 2.57 0.10
C ALA A 40 1.58 3.03 1.49
N THR A 41 0.74 2.83 2.50
CA THR A 41 1.01 3.17 3.91
C THR A 41 0.49 2.06 4.83
N MET A 42 0.92 2.07 6.09
CA MET A 42 0.38 1.23 7.16
C MET A 42 -0.12 2.13 8.29
N GLU A 43 -1.16 1.69 8.98
CA GLU A 43 -1.79 2.37 10.12
C GLU A 43 -2.00 1.33 11.23
N GLU A 44 -1.93 1.74 12.50
CA GLU A 44 -2.34 0.90 13.64
C GLU A 44 -3.86 0.68 13.59
N GLU A 45 -4.33 -0.49 14.05
CA GLU A 45 -5.77 -0.74 14.22
C GLU A 45 -6.36 0.02 15.41
#